data_AF-A0A383AI90-F1
#
_entry.id   AF-A0A383AI90-F1
#
_cell.length_a   1.000
_cell.length_b   1.000
_cell.length_c   1.000
_cell.angle_alpha   90.00
_cell.angle_beta   90.00
_cell.angle_gamma   90.00
#
_symmetry.space_group_name_H-M   'P 1'
#
loop_
_entity.id
_entity.type
_entity.pdbx_description
1 polymer ?
#
loop_
_entity_poly.entity_id
_entity_poly.type
_entity_poly.pdbx_seq_one_letter_code
_entity_poly.pdbx_strand_id
1 'polypeptide(L)' 'MDKEAVAEVLKEIGVFLELKGENPFKTRAYVNGARIL' A
#
# COMPACT_ATOMS: atom_id res chain seq x y z
N MET A 1 -5.56 13.80 10.39
CA MET A 1 -5.63 12.46 9.77
C MET A 1 -4.83 11.52 10.65
N ASP A 2 -5.40 10.35 10.94
CA ASP A 2 -4.79 9.35 11.80
C ASP A 2 -3.74 8.55 11.01
N LYS A 3 -2.53 8.39 11.53
CA LYS A 3 -1.41 7.79 10.76
C LYS A 3 -1.69 6.31 10.48
N GLU A 4 -2.29 5.64 11.45
CA GLU A 4 -2.75 4.27 11.40
C GLU A 4 -3.76 4.08 10.26
N ALA A 5 -4.74 4.99 10.13
CA ALA A 5 -5.72 4.95 9.05
C ALA A 5 -5.07 5.13 7.67
N VAL A 6 -4.06 5.99 7.55
CA VAL A 6 -3.31 6.16 6.29
C VAL A 6 -2.50 4.90 5.96
N ALA A 7 -1.85 4.30 6.95
CA ALA A 7 -1.10 3.05 6.78
C ALA A 7 -2.00 1.89 6.32
N GLU A 8 -3.21 1.79 6.87
CA GLU A 8 -4.19 0.77 6.48
C GLU A 8 -4.63 0.93 5.02
N VAL A 9 -5.01 2.15 4.63
CA VAL A 9 -5.39 2.45 3.23
C VAL A 9 -4.24 2.14 2.25
N LEU A 10 -2.99 2.46 2.62
CA LEU A 10 -1.83 2.15 1.78
C LEU A 10 -1.60 0.64 1.62
N LYS A 11 -1.86 -0.17 2.66
CA LYS A 11 -1.82 -1.64 2.53
C LYS A 11 -2.89 -2.14 1.57
N GLU A 12 -4.13 -1.65 1.71
CA GLU A 12 -5.24 -2.05 0.83
C GLU A 12 -4.96 -1.70 -0.64
N ILE A 13 -4.41 -0.51 -0.89
CA ILE A 13 -3.98 -0.09 -2.24
C ILE A 13 -2.92 -1.05 -2.78
N GLY A 14 -1.93 -1.42 -1.97
CA GLY A 14 -0.91 -2.41 -2.36
C GLY A 14 -1.55 -3.72 -2.81
N VAL A 15 -2.38 -4.34 -1.95
CA VAL A 15 -3.06 -5.60 -2.26
C VAL A 15 -3.93 -5.48 -3.51
N PHE A 16 -4.68 -4.40 -3.66
CA PHE A 16 -5.54 -4.18 -4.82
C PHE A 16 -4.76 -4.09 -6.13
N LEU A 17 -3.63 -3.38 -6.14
CA LEU A 17 -2.76 -3.27 -7.30
C LEU A 17 -2.13 -4.62 -7.65
N GLU A 18 -1.73 -5.41 -6.65
CA GLU A 18 -1.23 -6.77 -6.85
C GLU A 18 -2.27 -7.67 -7.54
N LEU A 19 -3.52 -7.65 -7.06
CA LEU A 19 -4.63 -8.41 -7.65
C LEU A 19 -4.96 -7.97 -9.08
N LYS A 20 -4.72 -6.69 -9.42
CA LYS A 20 -4.86 -6.19 -10.79
C LYS A 20 -3.71 -6.59 -11.71
N GLY A 21 -2.64 -7.21 -11.20
CA GLY A 21 -1.44 -7.53 -11.97
C GLY A 21 -0.61 -6.29 -12.33
N GLU A 22 -0.71 -5.23 -11.51
CA GLU A 22 0.08 -4.02 -11.69
C GLU A 22 1.56 -4.24 -11.38
N ASN A 23 2.37 -3.25 -11.73
CA ASN A 23 3.82 -3.34 -11.57
C ASN A 23 4.23 -3.70 -10.11
N PRO A 24 5.00 -4.79 -9.90
CA PRO A 24 5.41 -5.22 -8.56
C PRO A 24 6.21 -4.17 -7.76
N PHE A 25 6.96 -3.29 -8.42
CA PHE A 25 7.63 -2.17 -7.76
C PHE A 25 6.63 -1.19 -7.15
N LYS A 26 5.57 -0.85 -7.90
CA LYS A 26 4.54 0.08 -7.48
C LYS A 26 3.74 -0.48 -6.30
N THR A 27 3.28 -1.73 -6.42
CA THR A 27 2.62 -2.49 -5.37
C THR A 27 3.43 -2.51 -4.07
N ARG A 28 4.72 -2.86 -4.15
CA ARG A 28 5.61 -2.91 -2.98
C ARG A 28 5.86 -1.53 -2.37
N ALA A 29 5.88 -0.45 -3.17
CA ALA A 29 6.05 0.90 -2.66
C ALA A 29 4.91 1.30 -1.71
N TYR A 30 3.66 0.94 -2.01
CA TYR A 30 2.52 1.20 -1.13
C TYR A 30 2.60 0.42 0.18
N VAL A 31 2.92 -0.88 0.12
CA VAL A 31 3.10 -1.71 1.33
C VAL A 31 4.26 -1.22 2.19
N ASN A 32 5.36 -0.78 1.57
CA ASN A 32 6.51 -0.23 2.28
C ASN A 32 6.20 1.14 2.89
N GLY A 33 5.48 2.01 2.17
CA GLY A 33 5.02 3.30 2.70
C GLY A 33 4.12 3.12 3.93
N ALA A 34 3.22 2.14 3.89
CA ALA A 34 2.38 1.77 5.03
C ALA A 34 3.17 1.26 6.26
N ARG A 35 4.39 0.75 6.08
CA ARG A 35 5.24 0.29 7.20
C ARG A 35 6.05 1.41 7.85
N ILE A 36 6.27 2.51 7.14
CA ILE A 36 7.09 3.64 7.61
C ILE A 36 6.22 4.68 8.34
N LEU A 37 4.95 4.78 7.94
CA LEU A 37 3.96 5.66 8.57
C LEU A 37 3.49 5.12 9.93
#